data_AF-A0A0K1E8K7-F1
#
_entry.id   AF-A0A0K1E8K7-F1
#
_cell.length_a   1.000
_cell.length_b   1.000
_cell.length_c   1.000
_cell.angle_alpha   90.00
_cell.angle_beta   90.00
_cell.angle_gamma   90.00
#
_symmetry.space_group_name_H-M   'P 1'
#
loop_
_entity.id
_entity.type
_entity.pdbx_description
1 polymer ?
#
loop_
_entity_poly.entity_id
_entity_poly.type
_entity_poly.pdbx_seq_one_letter_code
_entity_poly.pdbx_strand_id
1 'polypeptide(L)'
;MLTAEQILNELILDSRVFLHYTSSSGLSGIMKDGVIQTDGKYAVYFSQEPMSPDDVHTKLLIGATTHEGRGTHLLVIRVDSGIPIETTGYHEVCVRQRIRLDQHMVLYHGPNPF
;
A
#
# COMPACT_ATOMS: atom_id res chain seq x y z
N MET A 1 -9.14 3.82 -14.06
CA MET A 1 -8.55 3.19 -12.86
C MET A 1 -9.24 1.87 -12.63
N LEU A 2 -8.55 0.88 -12.05
CA LEU A 2 -9.10 -0.46 -11.82
C LEU A 2 -10.29 -0.45 -10.83
N THR A 3 -11.23 -1.38 -10.98
CA THR A 3 -12.28 -1.69 -9.99
C THR A 3 -11.74 -2.61 -8.89
N ALA A 4 -12.49 -2.80 -7.79
CA ALA A 4 -12.15 -3.77 -6.74
C ALA A 4 -11.87 -5.18 -7.31
N GLU A 5 -12.75 -5.67 -8.19
CA GLU A 5 -12.62 -6.97 -8.85
C GLU A 5 -11.35 -7.04 -9.72
N GLN A 6 -11.02 -5.97 -10.44
CA GLN A 6 -9.80 -5.93 -11.25
C GLN A 6 -8.54 -5.90 -10.38
N ILE A 7 -8.56 -5.21 -9.24
CA ILE A 7 -7.44 -5.22 -8.28
C ILE A 7 -7.24 -6.63 -7.72
N LEU A 8 -8.32 -7.33 -7.36
CA LEU A 8 -8.26 -8.73 -6.90
C LEU A 8 -7.59 -9.63 -7.95
N ASN A 9 -7.98 -9.48 -9.22
CA ASN A 9 -7.39 -10.26 -10.30
C ASN A 9 -5.89 -9.99 -10.46
N GLU A 10 -5.45 -8.73 -10.39
CA GLU A 10 -4.02 -8.38 -10.45
C GLU A 10 -3.23 -8.99 -9.29
N LEU A 11 -3.76 -8.96 -8.06
CA LEU A 11 -3.11 -9.56 -6.88
C LEU A 11 -2.96 -11.08 -6.99
N ILE A 12 -3.91 -11.76 -7.64
CA ILE A 12 -3.86 -13.22 -7.87
C ILE A 12 -2.83 -13.57 -8.95
N LEU A 13 -2.79 -12.77 -10.02
CA LEU A 13 -1.97 -13.06 -11.20
C LEU A 13 -0.50 -12.68 -11.02
N ASP A 14 -0.20 -11.70 -10.17
CA ASP A 14 1.13 -11.16 -10.01
C ASP A 14 1.50 -10.93 -8.54
N SER A 15 2.42 -11.76 -8.05
CA SER A 15 2.96 -11.66 -6.69
C SER A 15 3.78 -10.39 -6.43
N ARG A 16 4.01 -9.55 -7.45
CA ARG A 16 4.65 -8.25 -7.35
C ARG A 16 3.66 -7.09 -7.26
N VAL A 17 2.35 -7.36 -7.23
CA VAL A 17 1.33 -6.34 -6.97
C VAL A 17 1.10 -6.22 -5.47
N PHE A 18 1.13 -4.99 -4.98
CA PHE A 18 1.05 -4.65 -3.58
C PHE A 18 0.08 -3.50 -3.32
N LEU A 19 -0.51 -3.55 -2.12
CA LEU A 19 -1.45 -2.59 -1.57
C LEU A 19 -0.73 -1.73 -0.55
N HIS A 20 -0.72 -0.42 -0.77
CA HIS A 20 -0.26 0.57 0.20
C HIS A 20 -1.46 1.34 0.74
N TYR A 21 -1.90 0.97 1.94
CA TYR A 21 -2.99 1.64 2.64
C TYR A 21 -2.52 2.96 3.25
N THR A 22 -3.32 4.01 3.02
CA THR A 22 -2.97 5.37 3.45
C THR A 22 -4.23 6.18 3.74
N SER A 23 -4.07 7.45 4.09
CA SER A 23 -5.15 8.43 4.23
C SER A 23 -5.27 9.27 2.95
N SER A 24 -6.34 10.07 2.85
CA SER A 24 -6.50 11.01 1.73
C SER A 24 -5.31 11.98 1.60
N SER A 25 -4.85 12.53 2.73
CA SER A 25 -3.70 13.43 2.77
C SER A 25 -2.39 12.71 2.44
N GLY A 26 -2.22 11.46 2.91
CA GLY A 26 -1.07 10.63 2.58
C GLY A 26 -0.99 10.33 1.09
N LEU A 27 -2.11 9.91 0.48
CA LEU A 27 -2.19 9.70 -0.97
C LEU A 27 -1.87 10.98 -1.75
N SER A 28 -2.44 12.12 -1.34
CA SER A 28 -2.16 13.40 -1.99
C SER A 28 -0.67 13.78 -1.93
N GLY A 29 -0.01 13.51 -0.80
CA GLY A 29 1.44 13.73 -0.67
C GLY A 29 2.25 12.83 -1.60
N ILE A 30 1.93 11.53 -1.63
CA ILE A 30 2.60 10.55 -2.50
C ILE A 30 2.46 10.94 -3.97
N MET A 31 1.26 11.31 -4.41
CA MET A 31 1.01 11.69 -5.80
C MET A 31 1.67 13.02 -6.19
N LYS A 32 1.78 13.95 -5.24
CA LYS A 32 2.48 15.24 -5.45
C LYS A 32 4.00 15.04 -5.58
N ASP A 33 4.57 14.24 -4.69
CA ASP A 33 6.02 14.09 -4.59
C ASP A 33 6.56 12.96 -5.50
N GLY A 34 5.67 12.11 -6.01
CA GLY A 34 6.01 10.96 -6.85
C GLY A 34 6.76 9.86 -6.09
N VAL A 35 6.61 9.79 -4.76
CA VAL A 35 7.37 8.88 -3.91
C VAL A 35 6.58 8.47 -2.67
N ILE A 36 6.67 7.19 -2.31
CA ILE A 36 6.27 6.67 -0.99
C ILE A 36 7.50 6.76 -0.09
N GLN A 37 7.41 7.65 0.90
CA GLN A 37 8.49 7.86 1.87
C GLN A 37 8.54 6.71 2.88
N THR A 38 9.73 6.40 3.37
CA THR A 38 9.89 5.49 4.50
C THR A 38 9.40 6.12 5.79
N ASP A 39 8.95 5.30 6.72
CA ASP A 39 8.63 5.73 8.08
C ASP A 39 9.89 5.93 8.96
N GLY A 40 9.69 6.12 10.27
CA GLY A 40 10.78 6.24 11.25
C GLY A 40 11.62 4.97 11.44
N LYS A 41 11.19 3.82 10.89
CA LYS A 41 11.94 2.55 10.84
C LYS A 41 12.63 2.34 9.48
N TYR A 42 12.67 3.37 8.64
CA TYR A 42 13.25 3.34 7.30
C TYR A 42 12.61 2.26 6.40
N ALA A 43 11.30 2.03 6.56
CA ALA A 43 10.55 1.05 5.77
C ALA A 43 9.31 1.67 5.11
N VAL A 44 8.98 1.16 3.93
CA VAL A 44 7.65 1.30 3.31
C VAL A 44 6.91 -0.02 3.49
N TYR A 45 5.69 0.05 3.98
CA TYR A 45 4.86 -1.12 4.29
C TYR A 45 3.78 -1.35 3.24
N PHE A 46 3.55 -2.62 2.95
CA PHE A 46 2.64 -3.11 1.93
C PHE A 46 1.88 -4.33 2.43
N SER A 47 0.73 -4.59 1.82
CA SER A 47 0.01 -5.84 1.94
C SER A 47 -0.29 -6.43 0.57
N GLN A 48 -0.61 -7.72 0.52
CA GLN A 48 -1.24 -8.36 -0.64
C GLN A 48 -2.68 -8.79 -0.32
N GLU A 49 -3.16 -8.47 0.89
CA GLU A 49 -4.51 -8.77 1.33
C GLU A 49 -5.42 -7.54 1.19
N PRO A 50 -6.48 -7.64 0.38
CA PRO A 50 -7.55 -6.64 0.32
C PRO A 50 -8.28 -6.57 1.66
N MET A 51 -8.40 -5.37 2.22
CA MET A 51 -8.97 -5.13 3.53
C MET A 51 -9.83 -3.87 3.50
N SER A 52 -10.96 -3.92 4.19
CA SER A 52 -11.77 -2.74 4.46
C SER A 52 -11.02 -1.77 5.39
N PRO A 53 -11.41 -0.49 5.47
CA PRO A 53 -10.80 0.46 6.41
C PRO A 53 -10.76 -0.04 7.87
N ASP A 54 -11.81 -0.71 8.33
CA ASP A 54 -11.88 -1.28 9.68
C ASP A 54 -10.89 -2.44 9.88
N ASP A 55 -10.76 -3.30 8.87
CA ASP A 55 -9.78 -4.39 8.89
C ASP A 55 -8.35 -3.85 8.87
N VAL A 56 -8.05 -2.82 8.07
CA VAL A 56 -6.75 -2.15 8.09
C VAL A 56 -6.46 -1.58 9.48
N HIS A 57 -7.43 -0.90 10.09
CA HIS A 57 -7.27 -0.31 11.41
C HIS A 57 -6.98 -1.36 12.48
N THR A 58 -7.68 -2.49 12.45
CA THR A 58 -7.55 -3.53 13.47
C THR A 58 -6.36 -4.47 13.23
N LYS A 59 -6.12 -4.89 11.99
CA LYS A 59 -5.13 -5.93 11.65
C LYS A 59 -3.74 -5.38 11.36
N LEU A 60 -3.64 -4.23 10.67
CA LEU A 60 -2.35 -3.62 10.31
C LEU A 60 -1.92 -2.55 11.31
N LEU A 61 -2.87 -1.73 11.75
CA LEU A 61 -2.58 -0.57 12.63
C LEU A 61 -2.76 -0.88 14.11
N ILE A 62 -3.16 -2.10 14.45
CA ILE A 62 -3.30 -2.63 15.83
C ILE A 62 -4.20 -1.71 16.69
N GLY A 63 -5.23 -1.10 16.06
CA GLY A 63 -6.15 -0.19 16.73
C GLY A 63 -5.53 1.12 17.22
N ALA A 64 -4.35 1.51 16.73
CA ALA A 64 -3.68 2.73 17.17
C ALA A 64 -4.44 3.98 16.70
N THR A 65 -4.93 4.77 17.66
CA THR A 65 -5.68 6.01 17.40
C THR A 65 -4.85 7.07 16.66
N THR A 66 -3.52 7.03 16.79
CA THR A 66 -2.59 7.90 16.04
C THR A 66 -2.54 7.60 14.54
N HIS A 67 -3.24 6.57 14.07
CA HIS A 67 -3.32 6.15 12.68
C HIS A 67 -4.73 6.28 12.10
N GLU A 68 -5.61 7.03 12.77
CA GLU A 68 -6.97 7.30 12.29
C GLU A 68 -6.96 7.83 10.86
N GLY A 69 -7.89 7.33 10.04
CA GLY A 69 -8.03 7.67 8.62
C GLY A 69 -7.05 6.97 7.67
N ARG A 70 -6.03 6.26 8.16
CA ARG A 70 -5.25 5.34 7.32
C ARG A 70 -6.09 4.11 6.98
N GLY A 71 -6.00 3.64 5.73
CA GLY A 71 -6.87 2.58 5.20
C GLY A 71 -8.11 3.09 4.48
N THR A 72 -8.43 4.39 4.58
CA THR A 72 -9.52 5.01 3.80
C THR A 72 -9.14 5.21 2.34
N HIS A 73 -7.85 5.24 2.03
CA HIS A 73 -7.32 5.40 0.69
C HIS A 73 -6.28 4.31 0.41
N LEU A 74 -6.16 3.98 -0.86
CA LEU A 74 -5.33 2.90 -1.34
C LEU A 74 -4.51 3.36 -2.54
N LEU A 75 -3.25 2.96 -2.56
CA LEU A 75 -2.39 2.98 -3.72
C LEU A 75 -2.02 1.52 -4.05
N VAL A 76 -2.30 1.08 -5.28
CA VAL A 76 -1.92 -0.25 -5.79
C VAL A 76 -0.80 -0.08 -6.79
N ILE A 77 0.33 -0.73 -6.52
CA ILE A 77 1.52 -0.66 -7.35
C ILE A 77 2.04 -2.05 -7.71
N ARG A 78 2.63 -2.16 -8.89
CA ARG A 78 3.50 -3.28 -9.25
C ARG A 78 4.95 -2.89 -8.95
N VAL A 79 5.60 -3.62 -8.05
CA VAL A 79 6.98 -3.35 -7.61
C VAL A 79 7.98 -4.10 -8.49
N ASP A 80 8.96 -3.39 -9.04
CA ASP A 80 10.03 -3.96 -9.88
C ASP A 80 10.74 -5.14 -9.24
N SER A 81 10.97 -6.22 -9.98
CA SER A 81 11.57 -7.47 -9.47
C SER A 81 12.93 -7.31 -8.79
N GLY A 82 13.67 -6.24 -9.10
CA GLY A 82 14.95 -5.91 -8.47
C GLY A 82 14.84 -5.33 -7.06
N ILE A 83 13.64 -5.01 -6.58
CA ILE A 83 13.43 -4.48 -5.22
C ILE A 83 13.21 -5.63 -4.23
N PRO A 84 14.08 -5.79 -3.22
CA PRO A 84 13.93 -6.79 -2.17
C PRO A 84 12.70 -6.48 -1.29
N ILE A 85 11.97 -7.53 -0.92
CA ILE A 85 10.79 -7.46 -0.06
C ILE A 85 11.05 -8.33 1.16
N GLU A 86 10.82 -7.76 2.34
CA GLU A 86 10.96 -8.43 3.64
C GLU A 86 9.58 -8.74 4.21
N THR A 87 9.36 -9.97 4.67
CA THR A 87 8.14 -10.30 5.43
C THR A 87 8.26 -9.75 6.85
N THR A 88 7.32 -8.91 7.27
CA THR A 88 7.32 -8.29 8.61
C THR A 88 6.23 -8.82 9.53
N GLY A 89 5.22 -9.50 8.98
CA GLY A 89 4.14 -10.13 9.74
C GLY A 89 3.25 -11.00 8.87
N TYR A 90 2.07 -11.37 9.39
CA TYR A 90 1.10 -12.19 8.66
C TYR A 90 0.45 -11.44 7.49
N HIS A 91 0.13 -10.16 7.70
CA HIS A 91 -0.63 -9.35 6.74
C HIS A 91 0.23 -8.29 6.03
N GLU A 92 1.52 -8.21 6.35
CA GLU A 92 2.38 -7.10 5.96
C GLU A 92 3.77 -7.56 5.52
N VAL A 93 4.25 -6.91 4.47
CA VAL A 93 5.63 -6.96 4.00
C VAL A 93 6.19 -5.54 3.93
N CYS A 94 7.51 -5.40 3.90
CA CYS A 94 8.14 -4.10 3.80
C CYS A 94 9.29 -4.06 2.79
N VAL A 95 9.60 -2.83 2.39
CA VAL A 95 10.78 -2.49 1.58
C VAL A 95 11.62 -1.46 2.33
N ARG A 96 12.92 -1.72 2.48
CA ARG A 96 13.89 -0.86 3.21
C ARG A 96 14.46 0.28 2.37
N GLN A 97 13.60 0.93 1.60
CA GLN A 97 13.93 2.10 0.81
C GLN A 97 12.65 2.84 0.44
N ARG A 98 12.80 4.12 0.11
CA ARG A 98 11.72 4.89 -0.52
C ARG A 98 11.34 4.25 -1.86
N ILE A 99 10.08 4.38 -2.23
CA ILE A 99 9.54 3.81 -3.46
C ILE A 99 9.15 4.96 -4.38
N ARG A 100 9.89 5.17 -5.46
CA ARG A 100 9.53 6.20 -6.45
C ARG A 100 8.52 5.63 -7.43
N LEU A 101 7.48 6.40 -7.75
CA LEU A 101 6.42 5.94 -8.63
C LEU A 101 6.87 5.82 -10.09
N ASP A 102 7.92 6.54 -10.51
CA ASP A 102 8.53 6.42 -11.84
C ASP A 102 9.25 5.09 -12.06
N GLN A 103 9.65 4.41 -10.99
CA GLN A 103 10.21 3.06 -11.00
C GLN A 103 9.11 1.98 -11.02
N HIS A 104 7.83 2.34 -11.01
CA HIS A 104 6.73 1.38 -10.84
C HIS A 104 5.54 1.67 -11.74
N MET A 105 4.68 0.66 -11.86
CA MET A 105 3.37 0.83 -12.49
C MET A 105 2.33 1.07 -11.39
N VAL A 106 1.79 2.29 -11.32
CA VAL A 106 0.62 2.58 -10.49
C VAL A 106 -0.62 2.01 -11.21
N LEU A 107 -1.25 1.02 -10.60
CA LEU A 107 -2.42 0.34 -11.15
C LEU A 107 -3.72 1.03 -10.69
N TYR A 108 -3.71 1.55 -9.46
CA TYR A 108 -4.84 2.23 -8.86
C TYR A 108 -4.38 3.23 -7.79
N HIS A 109 -5.08 4.36 -7.67
CA HIS A 109 -4.97 5.23 -6.50
C HIS A 109 -6.32 5.90 -6.22
N GLY A 110 -6.78 5.90 -4.96
CA GLY A 110 -8.07 6.51 -4.65
C GLY A 110 -8.64 6.08 -3.29
N PRO A 111 -9.94 6.32 -3.07
CA PRO A 111 -10.66 5.76 -1.93
C PRO A 111 -10.50 4.24 -1.89
N ASN A 112 -10.39 3.64 -0.71
CA ASN A 112 -10.30 2.19 -0.59
C ASN A 112 -11.58 1.56 -1.19
N PRO A 113 -11.47 0.70 -2.23
CA PRO A 113 -12.63 0.11 -2.88
C PRO A 113 -13.12 -1.17 -2.18
N PHE A 114 -12.52 -1.54 -1.04
CA PHE A 114 -12.83 -2.72 -0.24
C PHE A 114 -13.52 -2.38 1.09
#